data_AF-A0A3C0A9N4-F1
#
_entry.id   AF-A0A3C0A9N4-F1
#
_cell.length_a   1.000
_cell.length_b   1.000
_cell.length_c   1.000
_cell.angle_alpha   90.00
_cell.angle_beta   90.00
_cell.angle_gamma   90.00
#
_symmetry.space_group_name_H-M   'P 1'
#
loop_
_entity.id
_entity.type
_entity.pdbx_description
1 polymer ?
#
loop_
_entity_poly.entity_id
_entity_poly.type
_entity_poly.pdbx_seq_one_letter_code
_entity_poly.pdbx_strand_id
1 'polypeptide(L)' 'NKAFKVEKYVHSYPNCWRTDKPILYYPLDSWFIKVTNFKDRMHELNKTINWKPKATGEGRFG' A
#
# COMPACT_ATOMS: atom_id res chain seq x y z
N ASN A 1 -12.88 29.74 -20.24
CA ASN A 1 -11.81 28.71 -20.23
C ASN A 1 -10.61 29.21 -19.46
N LYS A 2 -10.40 28.75 -18.21
CA LYS A 2 -9.28 29.16 -17.35
C LYS A 2 -8.28 28.00 -17.23
N ALA A 3 -7.42 27.84 -18.22
CA ALA A 3 -6.25 26.97 -18.13
C ALA A 3 -5.01 27.87 -18.12
N PHE A 4 -4.32 27.93 -16.98
CA PHE A 4 -3.18 28.83 -16.76
C PHE A 4 -1.84 28.19 -17.14
N LYS A 5 -1.74 26.86 -17.03
CA LYS A 5 -0.57 26.08 -17.42
C LYS A 5 -1.00 24.65 -17.71
N VAL A 6 -0.53 24.08 -18.81
CA VAL A 6 -0.83 22.69 -19.20
C VAL A 6 0.50 22.02 -19.53
N GLU A 7 0.89 21.05 -18.71
CA GLU A 7 2.14 20.31 -18.86
C GLU A 7 1.89 18.83 -18.57
N LYS A 8 2.72 17.97 -19.17
CA LYS A 8 2.73 16.53 -18.87
C LYS A 8 3.59 16.30 -17.62
N TYR A 9 3.10 15.47 -16.71
CA TYR A 9 3.80 15.13 -15.47
C TYR A 9 4.10 13.63 -15.44
N VAL A 10 5.38 13.28 -15.22
CA VAL A 10 5.82 11.89 -15.10
C VAL A 10 5.95 11.56 -13.62
N HIS A 11 5.21 10.55 -13.17
CA HIS A 11 5.25 10.08 -11.79
C HIS A 11 4.91 8.60 -11.71
N SER A 12 5.13 8.00 -10.53
CA SER A 12 4.68 6.63 -10.26
C SER A 12 3.15 6.59 -10.14
N TYR A 13 2.51 5.73 -10.94
CA TYR A 13 1.06 5.53 -10.94
C TYR A 13 0.74 4.06 -10.63
N PRO A 14 -0.20 3.77 -9.73
CA PRO A 14 -0.52 2.39 -9.38
C PRO A 14 -1.27 1.68 -10.52
N ASN A 15 -0.86 0.45 -10.79
CA ASN A 15 -1.48 -0.41 -11.80
C ASN A 15 -2.02 -1.69 -11.16
N CYS A 16 -3.02 -2.29 -11.77
CA CYS A 16 -3.56 -3.57 -11.35
C CYS A 16 -2.49 -4.65 -11.52
N TRP A 17 -2.12 -5.33 -10.44
CA TRP A 17 -1.09 -6.38 -10.44
C TRP A 17 -1.36 -7.58 -11.37
N ARG A 18 -2.60 -7.73 -11.89
CA ARG A 18 -2.98 -8.82 -12.81
C ARG A 18 -3.03 -8.42 -14.28
N THR A 19 -3.36 -7.17 -14.58
CA THR A 19 -3.66 -6.74 -15.96
C THR A 19 -2.85 -5.52 -16.39
N ASP A 20 -2.00 -4.98 -15.52
CA ASP A 20 -1.18 -3.79 -15.75
C ASP A 20 -1.97 -2.54 -16.18
N LYS A 21 -3.28 -2.51 -15.88
CA LYS A 21 -4.15 -1.37 -16.17
C LYS A 21 -4.11 -0.35 -15.02
N PRO A 22 -4.18 0.97 -15.31
CA PRO A 22 -4.20 1.99 -14.27
C PRO A 22 -5.41 1.82 -13.33
N ILE A 23 -5.19 1.91 -12.03
CA ILE A 23 -6.27 1.86 -11.03
C ILE A 23 -6.72 3.26 -10.62
N LEU A 24 -8.00 3.39 -10.29
CA LEU A 24 -8.62 4.63 -9.85
C LEU A 24 -9.16 4.45 -8.42
N TYR A 25 -9.01 5.47 -7.59
CA TYR A 25 -9.67 5.49 -6.28
C TYR A 25 -11.15 5.83 -6.46
N TYR A 26 -12.02 4.93 -6.01
CA TYR A 26 -13.47 5.07 -6.14
C TYR A 26 -14.17 4.55 -4.88
N PRO A 27 -15.16 5.28 -4.32
CA PRO A 27 -15.92 4.80 -3.17
C PRO A 27 -16.85 3.66 -3.60
N LEU A 28 -16.70 2.51 -2.96
CA LEU A 28 -17.53 1.33 -3.20
C LEU A 28 -17.94 0.73 -1.85
N ASP A 29 -19.14 0.18 -1.80
CA ASP A 29 -19.56 -0.63 -0.66
C ASP A 29 -18.78 -1.95 -0.67
N SER A 30 -18.06 -2.20 0.42
CA SER A 30 -17.26 -3.40 0.60
C SER A 30 -17.16 -3.75 2.08
N TRP A 31 -16.79 -4.98 2.37
CA TRP A 31 -16.58 -5.47 3.73
C TRP A 31 -15.12 -5.29 4.13
N PHE A 32 -14.92 -4.74 5.33
CA PHE A 32 -13.59 -4.48 5.87
C PHE A 32 -13.42 -5.16 7.23
N ILE A 33 -12.22 -5.67 7.48
CA ILE A 33 -11.81 -6.16 8.80
C ILE A 33 -11.07 -5.01 9.50
N LYS A 34 -11.41 -4.73 10.77
CA LYS A 34 -10.79 -3.65 11.56
C LYS A 34 -9.39 -4.04 12.06
N VAL A 35 -8.44 -4.15 11.13
CA VAL A 35 -7.04 -4.53 11.38
C VAL A 35 -6.33 -3.59 12.35
N THR A 36 -6.76 -2.34 12.41
CA THR A 36 -6.21 -1.33 13.34
C THR A 36 -6.29 -1.74 14.81
N ASN A 37 -7.29 -2.55 15.21
CA ASN A 37 -7.43 -3.00 16.60
C ASN A 37 -6.30 -3.95 17.06
N PHE A 38 -5.62 -4.63 16.15
CA PHE A 38 -4.59 -5.63 16.48
C PHE A 38 -3.26 -5.39 15.75
N LYS A 39 -3.07 -4.19 15.19
CA LYS A 39 -1.84 -3.79 14.49
C LYS A 39 -0.60 -3.98 15.37
N ASP A 40 -0.64 -3.53 16.62
CA ASP A 40 0.51 -3.59 17.52
C ASP A 40 0.89 -5.04 17.86
N ARG A 41 -0.10 -5.89 18.12
CA ARG A 41 0.13 -7.32 18.36
C ARG A 41 0.72 -8.03 17.15
N MET A 42 0.34 -7.66 15.93
CA MET A 42 0.99 -8.20 14.72
C MET A 42 2.46 -7.81 14.66
N HIS A 43 2.81 -6.57 15.03
CA HIS A 43 4.20 -6.11 15.05
C HIS A 43 5.02 -6.78 16.15
N GLU A 44 4.46 -7.01 17.33
CA GLU A 44 5.10 -7.79 18.40
C GLU A 44 5.42 -9.22 17.97
N LEU A 45 4.45 -9.90 17.35
CA LEU A 45 4.63 -11.27 16.85
C LEU A 45 5.63 -11.33 15.69
N ASN A 46 5.71 -10.29 14.85
CA ASN A 46 6.71 -10.23 13.78
C ASN A 46 8.15 -10.31 14.32
N LYS A 47 8.42 -9.77 15.51
CA LYS A 47 9.75 -9.81 16.16
C LYS A 47 10.16 -11.22 16.60
N THR A 48 9.21 -12.12 16.82
CA THR A 48 9.52 -13.50 17.21
C THR A 48 9.88 -14.40 16.03
N ILE A 49 9.72 -13.91 14.79
CA ILE A 49 9.97 -14.68 13.57
C ILE A 49 11.46 -14.60 13.20
N ASN A 50 12.05 -15.76 12.89
CA ASN A 50 13.43 -15.84 12.39
C ASN A 50 13.50 -15.55 10.88
N TRP A 51 13.53 -14.26 10.53
CA TRP A 51 13.61 -13.82 9.14
C TRP A 51 14.98 -14.10 8.51
N LYS A 52 14.98 -14.60 7.28
CA LYS A 52 16.18 -14.81 6.46
C LYS A 52 15.97 -14.16 5.07
N PRO A 53 16.61 -13.01 4.76
CA PRO A 53 17.47 -12.18 5.62
C PRO A 53 16.65 -11.39 6.68
N LYS A 54 17.32 -11.00 7.79
CA LYS A 54 16.68 -10.25 8.88
C LYS A 54 16.00 -8.94 8.41
N ALA A 55 16.61 -8.26 7.44
CA ALA A 55 16.09 -7.04 6.84
C ALA A 55 14.68 -7.17 6.25
N THR A 56 14.24 -8.38 5.88
CA THR A 56 12.87 -8.62 5.41
C THR A 56 11.84 -8.37 6.51
N GLY A 57 12.12 -8.80 7.74
CA GLY A 57 11.19 -8.64 8.87
C GLY A 57 11.21 -7.25 9.48
N GLU A 58 12.39 -6.64 9.59
CA GLU A 58 12.56 -5.34 10.24
C GLU A 58 12.30 -4.16 9.30
N GLY A 59 12.62 -4.30 8.00
CA GLY A 59 12.55 -3.21 7.03
C GLY A 59 11.26 -3.12 6.22
N ARG A 60 10.49 -4.23 6.10
CA ARG A 60 9.27 -4.27 5.26
C ARG A 60 7.96 -4.37 6.05
N PHE A 61 8.00 -4.79 7.32
CA PHE A 61 6.81 -4.98 8.15
C PHE A 61 6.51 -3.76 9.06
N GLY A 62 7.33 -2.71 9.01
CA GLY A 62 7.20 -1.48 9.82
C GLY A 62 5.88 -0.75 9.63
#